data_AF-A0AAV5FW50-F1
#
_entry.id   AF-A0AAV5FW50-F1
#
_cell.length_a   1.000
_cell.length_b   1.000
_cell.length_c   1.000
_cell.angle_alpha   90.00
_cell.angle_beta   90.00
_cell.angle_gamma   90.00
#
_symmetry.space_group_name_H-M   'P 1'
#
loop_
_entity.id
_entity.type
_entity.pdbx_description
1 polymer ?
#
loop_
_entity_poly.entity_id
_entity_poly.type
_entity_poly.pdbx_seq_one_letter_code
_entity_poly.pdbx_strand_id
1 'polypeptide(L)'
;MSLIAGPGQVSMLERAFDILFESSALKCLNSSIHDFVSKKELHQAFKWEVSEDEYLLFSSALNSHFRSRWLAIKKKHKHAGVNSNVNVPKPETLETIQEETELTEVVNQPCSTLVMEWAHQRLPLPMHWILSAVCSTEDPKGTFSVSANYNIDVSRAGLIFLLGLEAISAAPCLHTPLVWKMHALSVSIRSSMDLLQEDRSKDIFHALQELYGQHMNRLCEKYNRSQYIKKDKCVGTATLDEEKQINSLDFLRFQEKIHGSYTTFVESLVEQFAAVSYGDAIFGRQVAIYLHRRVEPTVRLAAWNALSNAYVLELLPPLDKCIGDTQGYLEPLEDDERILESYAKSWTSGVLDKAGQRDSMAFTLAKHHLSGFVFQCSTSGKTLQNKLVKSLLRCYAQKRHHEAMLKSLVLQGVAHDSQSSTELDRRFEILKEACENSSLLTEVQRLQTSLGQ
;
A
#
# COMPACT_ATOMS: atom_id res chain seq x y z
N MET A 1 -13.17 -12.82 -12.68
CA MET A 1 -13.70 -14.19 -12.50
C MET A 1 -14.37 -14.28 -11.13
N SER A 2 -15.63 -13.84 -11.03
CA SER A 2 -16.48 -14.31 -9.92
C SER A 2 -17.02 -15.65 -10.39
N LEU A 3 -16.59 -16.75 -9.76
CA LEU A 3 -17.25 -18.02 -10.00
C LEU A 3 -18.58 -17.96 -9.27
N ILE A 4 -19.67 -17.75 -10.02
CA ILE A 4 -21.07 -17.81 -9.58
C ILE A 4 -21.42 -19.29 -9.29
N ALA A 5 -20.55 -19.97 -8.58
CA ALA A 5 -20.70 -21.35 -8.20
C ALA A 5 -21.35 -21.39 -6.82
N GLY A 6 -22.45 -22.12 -6.67
CA GLY A 6 -23.09 -22.34 -5.37
C GLY A 6 -22.44 -23.51 -4.60
N PRO A 7 -22.80 -23.73 -3.32
CA PRO A 7 -22.26 -24.82 -2.49
C PRO A 7 -22.36 -26.24 -3.10
N GLY A 8 -23.29 -26.48 -4.03
CA GLY A 8 -23.44 -27.76 -4.75
C GLY A 8 -22.57 -27.91 -6.01
N GLN A 9 -21.78 -26.91 -6.36
CA GLN A 9 -20.99 -26.86 -7.61
C GLN A 9 -19.47 -26.97 -7.36
N VAL A 10 -19.07 -27.53 -6.21
CA VAL A 10 -17.66 -27.76 -5.87
C VAL A 10 -16.95 -28.59 -6.94
N SER A 11 -17.59 -29.64 -7.47
CA SER A 11 -17.00 -30.47 -8.53
C SER A 11 -16.77 -29.72 -9.85
N MET A 12 -17.57 -28.68 -10.14
CA MET A 12 -17.35 -27.80 -11.28
C MET A 12 -16.13 -26.90 -11.05
N LEU A 13 -15.97 -26.38 -9.84
CA LEU A 13 -14.80 -25.59 -9.44
C LEU A 13 -13.52 -26.42 -9.44
N GLU A 14 -13.57 -27.67 -8.98
CA GLU A 14 -12.43 -28.59 -9.04
C GLU A 14 -11.97 -28.80 -10.47
N ARG A 15 -12.90 -29.05 -11.41
CA ARG A 15 -12.57 -29.16 -12.84
C ARG A 15 -12.04 -27.86 -13.43
N ALA A 16 -12.57 -26.72 -13.00
CA ALA A 16 -12.06 -25.42 -13.44
C ALA A 16 -10.62 -25.19 -12.94
N PHE A 17 -10.31 -25.59 -11.71
CA PHE A 17 -8.94 -25.55 -11.18
C PHE A 17 -8.00 -26.49 -11.93
N ASP A 18 -8.45 -27.70 -12.27
CA ASP A 18 -7.64 -28.63 -13.10
C ASP A 18 -7.22 -27.99 -14.42
N ILE A 19 -8.15 -27.29 -15.10
CA ILE A 19 -7.86 -26.61 -16.37
C ILE A 19 -6.96 -25.38 -16.15
N LEU A 20 -7.28 -24.55 -15.14
CA LEU A 20 -6.57 -23.28 -14.90
C LEU A 20 -5.11 -23.49 -14.46
N PHE A 21 -4.86 -24.55 -13.70
CA PHE A 21 -3.55 -24.83 -13.13
C PHE A 21 -2.82 -25.94 -13.89
N GLU A 22 -3.32 -26.41 -15.02
CA GLU A 22 -2.62 -27.35 -15.88
C GLU A 22 -1.28 -26.76 -16.36
N SER A 23 -0.23 -27.58 -16.47
CA SER A 23 1.08 -27.13 -16.93
C SER A 23 1.03 -26.45 -18.31
N SER A 24 0.12 -26.88 -19.20
CA SER A 24 -0.10 -26.26 -20.51
C SER A 24 -0.66 -24.83 -20.38
N ALA A 25 -1.60 -24.59 -19.46
CA ALA A 25 -2.14 -23.27 -19.16
C ALA A 25 -1.07 -22.35 -18.55
N LEU A 26 -0.25 -22.87 -17.62
CA LEU A 26 0.86 -22.11 -17.03
C LEU A 26 1.93 -21.72 -18.06
N LYS A 27 2.21 -22.57 -19.05
CA LYS A 27 3.11 -22.23 -20.18
C LYS A 27 2.53 -21.12 -21.07
N CYS A 28 1.23 -21.17 -21.33
CA CYS A 28 0.53 -20.12 -22.08
C CYS A 28 0.61 -18.76 -21.35
N LEU A 29 0.39 -18.79 -20.03
CA LEU A 29 0.55 -17.61 -19.18
C LEU A 29 1.98 -17.09 -19.22
N ASN A 30 2.99 -17.95 -19.09
CA ASN A 30 4.39 -17.54 -19.17
C ASN A 30 4.74 -16.90 -20.53
N SER A 31 4.26 -17.49 -21.63
CA SER A 31 4.44 -16.92 -22.97
C SER A 31 3.81 -15.53 -23.07
N SER A 32 2.64 -15.34 -22.46
CA SER A 32 1.96 -14.04 -22.39
C SER A 32 2.75 -13.01 -21.57
N ILE A 33 3.44 -13.43 -20.51
CA ILE A 33 4.34 -12.56 -19.73
C ILE A 33 5.48 -12.08 -20.62
N HIS A 34 6.14 -12.96 -21.38
CA HIS A 34 7.22 -12.57 -22.29
C HIS A 34 6.75 -11.57 -23.37
N ASP A 35 5.58 -11.79 -23.96
CA ASP A 35 4.95 -10.87 -24.90
C ASP A 35 4.60 -9.51 -24.26
N PHE A 36 4.13 -9.54 -23.01
CA PHE A 36 3.78 -8.33 -22.27
C PHE A 36 5.03 -7.49 -21.94
N VAL A 37 6.06 -8.13 -21.41
CA VAL A 37 7.33 -7.49 -21.00
C VAL A 37 8.03 -6.86 -22.20
N SER A 38 8.07 -7.57 -23.33
CA SER A 38 8.69 -7.06 -24.56
C SER A 38 8.00 -5.81 -25.12
N LYS A 39 6.66 -5.74 -25.02
CA LYS A 39 5.87 -4.58 -25.50
C LYS A 39 5.91 -3.36 -24.57
N LYS A 40 6.15 -3.55 -23.27
CA LYS A 40 6.04 -2.50 -22.24
C LYS A 40 7.35 -1.79 -21.92
N GLU A 41 8.40 -2.06 -22.67
CA GLU A 41 9.76 -1.54 -22.41
C GLU A 41 10.24 -1.82 -20.98
N LEU A 42 9.77 -2.91 -20.35
CA LEU A 42 10.29 -3.43 -19.08
C LEU A 42 11.65 -4.12 -19.33
N HIS A 43 12.57 -3.40 -19.98
CA HIS A 43 13.67 -3.89 -20.82
C HIS A 43 14.85 -4.53 -20.08
N GLN A 44 14.67 -5.00 -18.84
CA GLN A 44 15.78 -5.62 -18.10
C GLN A 44 15.46 -6.89 -17.30
N ALA A 45 14.20 -7.30 -17.15
CA ALA A 45 13.83 -8.12 -15.98
C ALA A 45 13.38 -9.57 -16.22
N PHE A 46 13.34 -10.12 -17.45
CA PHE A 46 12.74 -11.45 -17.64
C PHE A 46 13.47 -12.33 -18.65
N LYS A 47 14.66 -12.81 -18.26
CA LYS A 47 15.39 -13.89 -18.95
C LYS A 47 15.38 -15.17 -18.11
N TRP A 48 14.20 -15.69 -17.82
CA TRP A 48 14.02 -16.84 -16.98
C TRP A 48 13.29 -17.92 -17.79
N GLU A 49 13.95 -19.07 -17.92
CA GLU A 49 13.36 -20.27 -18.49
C GLU A 49 12.80 -21.10 -17.34
N VAL A 50 11.50 -21.38 -17.40
CA VAL A 50 10.82 -22.28 -16.47
C VAL A 50 10.88 -23.68 -17.09
N SER A 51 11.48 -24.62 -16.36
CA SER A 51 11.59 -26.02 -16.78
C SER A 51 10.24 -26.75 -16.70
N GLU A 52 10.13 -27.89 -17.39
CA GLU A 52 8.95 -28.75 -17.32
C GLU A 52 8.65 -29.22 -15.90
N ASP A 53 9.69 -29.58 -15.14
CA ASP A 53 9.56 -30.02 -13.76
C ASP A 53 9.04 -28.90 -12.85
N GLU A 54 9.47 -27.65 -13.09
CA GLU A 54 8.95 -26.48 -12.37
C GLU A 54 7.46 -26.22 -12.69
N TYR A 55 7.04 -26.40 -13.95
CA TYR A 55 5.62 -26.28 -14.30
C TYR A 55 4.75 -27.35 -13.63
N LEU A 56 5.26 -28.58 -13.49
CA LEU A 56 4.57 -29.64 -12.75
C LEU A 56 4.49 -29.31 -11.25
N LEU A 57 5.58 -28.79 -10.68
CA LEU A 57 5.61 -28.34 -9.29
C LEU A 57 4.60 -27.22 -9.04
N PHE A 58 4.60 -26.17 -9.86
CA PHE A 58 3.66 -25.05 -9.75
C PHE A 58 2.21 -25.49 -9.93
N SER A 59 1.95 -26.38 -10.91
CA SER A 59 0.63 -26.96 -11.11
C SER A 59 0.14 -27.67 -9.84
N SER A 60 0.96 -28.55 -9.27
CA SER A 60 0.64 -29.28 -8.03
C SER A 60 0.42 -28.33 -6.84
N ALA A 61 1.32 -27.36 -6.65
CA ALA A 61 1.28 -26.41 -5.54
C ALA A 61 0.00 -25.57 -5.58
N LEU A 62 -0.34 -24.98 -6.72
CA LEU A 62 -1.56 -24.18 -6.90
C LEU A 62 -2.82 -25.03 -6.72
N ASN A 63 -2.87 -26.20 -7.36
CA ASN A 63 -4.00 -27.11 -7.27
C ASN A 63 -4.28 -27.53 -5.82
N SER A 64 -3.23 -27.89 -5.09
CA SER A 64 -3.33 -28.29 -3.68
C SER A 64 -3.73 -27.11 -2.79
N HIS A 65 -3.11 -25.94 -2.97
CA HIS A 65 -3.43 -24.74 -2.20
C HIS A 65 -4.88 -24.30 -2.38
N PHE A 66 -5.35 -24.14 -3.62
CA PHE A 66 -6.70 -23.62 -3.84
C PHE A 66 -7.79 -24.62 -3.41
N ARG A 67 -7.58 -25.93 -3.60
CA ARG A 67 -8.54 -26.94 -3.11
C ARG A 67 -8.60 -26.97 -1.59
N SER A 68 -7.45 -27.07 -0.93
CA SER A 68 -7.39 -27.16 0.53
C SER A 68 -7.93 -25.90 1.20
N ARG A 69 -7.63 -24.72 0.65
CA ARG A 69 -8.01 -23.44 1.26
C ARG A 69 -9.45 -23.03 0.98
N TRP A 70 -9.95 -23.30 -0.23
CA TRP A 70 -11.24 -22.75 -0.68
C TRP A 70 -12.33 -23.78 -0.91
N LEU A 71 -12.01 -25.05 -1.12
CA LEU A 71 -12.99 -26.11 -1.40
C LEU A 71 -13.13 -27.14 -0.27
N ALA A 72 -12.23 -27.14 0.71
CA ALA A 72 -12.31 -28.06 1.85
C ALA A 72 -13.51 -27.73 2.76
N ILE A 73 -14.35 -28.74 3.01
CA ILE A 73 -15.48 -28.63 3.94
C ILE A 73 -14.94 -28.52 5.37
N LYS A 74 -15.39 -27.50 6.14
CA LYS A 74 -15.09 -27.41 7.59
C LYS A 74 -15.52 -28.70 8.28
N LYS A 75 -14.59 -29.48 8.82
CA LYS A 75 -14.92 -30.49 9.83
C LYS A 75 -15.41 -29.74 11.07
N LYS A 76 -16.69 -29.91 11.47
CA LYS A 76 -17.16 -29.44 12.78
C LYS A 76 -16.24 -30.07 13.83
N HIS A 77 -15.54 -29.24 14.60
CA HIS A 77 -14.89 -29.73 15.81
C HIS A 77 -15.99 -30.20 16.76
N LYS A 78 -16.11 -31.51 16.95
CA LYS A 78 -16.80 -32.05 18.13
C LYS A 78 -16.05 -31.48 19.33
N HIS A 79 -16.66 -30.52 20.02
CA HIS A 79 -16.24 -30.23 21.38
C HIS A 79 -16.36 -31.56 22.14
N ALA A 80 -15.28 -32.01 22.78
CA ALA A 80 -15.31 -33.13 23.69
C ALA A 80 -16.14 -32.70 24.91
N GLY A 81 -17.46 -32.75 24.75
CA GLY A 81 -18.43 -32.59 25.81
C GLY A 81 -18.39 -33.85 26.67
N VAL A 82 -18.07 -33.62 27.94
CA VAL A 82 -18.17 -34.55 29.06
C VAL A 82 -19.42 -35.42 28.96
N ASN A 83 -19.25 -36.72 29.18
CA ASN A 83 -20.31 -37.72 29.25
C ASN A 83 -21.46 -37.30 30.17
N SER A 84 -22.68 -37.21 29.63
CA SER A 84 -23.88 -37.58 30.36
C SER A 84 -24.94 -38.14 29.39
N ASN A 85 -25.27 -39.41 29.62
CA ASN A 85 -26.33 -40.15 28.94
C ASN A 85 -27.69 -39.54 29.28
N VAL A 86 -28.48 -39.13 28.28
CA VAL A 86 -29.95 -39.33 28.26
C VAL A 86 -30.42 -39.44 26.81
N ASN A 87 -31.03 -40.59 26.48
CA ASN A 87 -31.73 -40.84 25.22
C ASN A 87 -33.11 -40.15 25.22
N VAL A 88 -33.38 -39.27 24.24
CA VAL A 88 -34.74 -38.88 23.84
C VAL A 88 -34.80 -38.75 22.31
N PRO A 89 -35.77 -39.37 21.61
CA PRO A 89 -35.89 -39.24 20.16
C PRO A 89 -36.92 -38.19 19.69
N LYS A 90 -36.57 -37.50 18.57
CA LYS A 90 -37.39 -36.70 17.60
C LYS A 90 -37.81 -35.27 18.00
N PRO A 91 -38.13 -34.34 17.05
CA PRO A 91 -38.36 -34.50 15.59
C PRO A 91 -37.60 -33.52 14.66
N GLU A 92 -37.76 -33.72 13.35
CA GLU A 92 -37.33 -32.82 12.26
C GLU A 92 -37.89 -31.40 12.43
N THR A 93 -37.01 -30.41 12.57
CA THR A 93 -37.35 -29.00 12.45
C THR A 93 -36.23 -28.30 11.68
N LEU A 94 -36.61 -27.63 10.59
CA LEU A 94 -35.74 -26.79 9.76
C LEU A 94 -35.08 -25.73 10.66
N GLU A 95 -33.76 -25.83 10.84
CA GLU A 95 -32.98 -24.85 11.60
C GLU A 95 -32.81 -23.56 10.78
N THR A 96 -33.56 -22.53 11.17
CA THR A 96 -33.36 -21.13 10.78
C THR A 96 -31.96 -20.65 11.17
N ILE A 97 -31.39 -19.83 10.28
CA ILE A 97 -30.06 -19.21 10.38
C ILE A 97 -29.97 -18.35 11.65
N GLN A 98 -29.00 -18.65 12.52
CA GLN A 98 -28.59 -17.76 13.60
C GLN A 98 -27.39 -16.94 13.10
N GLU A 99 -27.61 -15.65 12.88
CA GLU A 99 -26.55 -14.66 12.65
C GLU A 99 -25.79 -14.48 13.98
N GLU A 100 -24.53 -14.91 14.05
CA GLU A 100 -23.67 -14.68 15.21
C GLU A 100 -23.11 -13.26 15.14
N THR A 101 -23.74 -12.38 15.94
CA THR A 101 -23.26 -11.08 16.37
C THR A 101 -21.91 -11.21 17.10
N GLU A 102 -20.99 -10.31 16.78
CA GLU A 102 -19.74 -10.07 17.50
C GLU A 102 -19.96 -9.96 19.01
N LEU A 103 -19.08 -10.60 19.81
CA LEU A 103 -18.56 -10.13 21.12
C LEU A 103 -17.81 -11.30 21.78
N THR A 104 -16.49 -11.27 21.75
CA THR A 104 -15.64 -11.79 22.84
C THR A 104 -14.24 -11.17 22.69
N GLU A 105 -14.02 -10.11 23.48
CA GLU A 105 -12.68 -9.61 23.81
C GLU A 105 -11.93 -10.70 24.60
N VAL A 106 -11.04 -11.42 23.94
CA VAL A 106 -9.96 -12.14 24.60
C VAL A 106 -8.67 -11.77 23.89
N VAL A 107 -7.77 -11.14 24.65
CA VAL A 107 -6.43 -10.70 24.28
C VAL A 107 -5.71 -11.80 23.49
N ASN A 108 -5.61 -11.61 22.18
CA ASN A 108 -4.82 -12.44 21.28
C ASN A 108 -3.93 -11.56 20.42
N GLN A 109 -2.70 -12.02 20.22
CA GLN A 109 -1.61 -11.48 19.39
C GLN A 109 -2.11 -10.81 18.10
N PRO A 110 -1.44 -9.75 17.59
CA PRO A 110 -1.86 -9.02 16.38
C PRO A 110 -1.58 -9.87 15.12
N CYS A 111 -2.38 -10.92 14.93
CA CYS A 111 -2.33 -11.77 13.75
C CYS A 111 -3.17 -11.11 12.66
N SER A 112 -2.49 -10.48 11.70
CA SER A 112 -3.05 -9.83 10.51
C SER A 112 -4.17 -10.66 9.87
N THR A 113 -5.36 -10.08 9.85
CA THR A 113 -6.67 -10.66 9.52
C THR A 113 -6.88 -10.98 8.03
N LEU A 114 -5.96 -11.71 7.39
CA LEU A 114 -6.18 -12.31 6.06
C LEU A 114 -6.38 -13.82 6.11
N VAL A 115 -5.63 -14.50 6.98
CA VAL A 115 -5.67 -15.97 7.10
C VAL A 115 -7.04 -16.42 7.62
N MET A 116 -7.63 -15.65 8.53
CA MET A 116 -8.96 -15.91 9.09
C MET A 116 -10.09 -15.62 8.11
N GLU A 117 -9.96 -14.60 7.27
CA GLU A 117 -11.01 -14.22 6.30
C GLU A 117 -11.11 -15.25 5.19
N TRP A 118 -9.98 -15.79 4.69
CA TRP A 118 -9.97 -16.69 3.53
C TRP A 118 -10.15 -18.17 3.85
N ALA A 119 -9.98 -18.57 5.11
CA ALA A 119 -10.06 -19.97 5.49
C ALA A 119 -11.52 -20.42 5.54
N HIS A 120 -11.91 -21.28 4.57
CA HIS A 120 -13.16 -22.04 4.58
C HIS A 120 -14.45 -21.21 4.42
N GLN A 121 -14.44 -20.18 3.57
CA GLN A 121 -15.67 -19.46 3.19
C GLN A 121 -16.62 -20.36 2.38
N ARG A 122 -17.95 -20.16 2.56
CA ARG A 122 -18.96 -20.83 1.73
C ARG A 122 -19.02 -20.15 0.36
N LEU A 123 -19.16 -20.96 -0.69
CA LEU A 123 -19.32 -20.48 -2.07
C LEU A 123 -20.47 -19.47 -2.22
N PRO A 124 -20.37 -18.47 -3.13
CA PRO A 124 -19.33 -18.29 -4.16
C PRO A 124 -17.99 -17.77 -3.62
N LEU A 125 -16.91 -17.98 -4.37
CA LEU A 125 -15.57 -17.52 -3.97
C LEU A 125 -15.50 -15.98 -3.97
N PRO A 126 -14.81 -15.36 -3.00
CA PRO A 126 -14.66 -13.91 -2.96
C PRO A 126 -13.81 -13.42 -4.13
N MET A 127 -14.04 -12.20 -4.59
CA MET A 127 -13.38 -11.62 -5.78
C MET A 127 -11.84 -11.57 -5.73
N HIS A 128 -11.25 -11.73 -4.55
CA HIS A 128 -9.80 -11.70 -4.32
C HIS A 128 -9.20 -13.09 -4.06
N TRP A 129 -9.96 -14.19 -4.21
CA TRP A 129 -9.52 -15.55 -3.89
C TRP A 129 -8.17 -15.91 -4.52
N ILE A 130 -7.95 -15.43 -5.75
CA ILE A 130 -6.77 -15.69 -6.58
C ILE A 130 -5.47 -15.15 -5.96
N LEU A 131 -5.57 -14.14 -5.09
CA LEU A 131 -4.42 -13.54 -4.41
C LEU A 131 -3.91 -14.42 -3.25
N SER A 132 -4.71 -15.39 -2.79
CA SER A 132 -4.35 -16.20 -1.62
C SER A 132 -3.09 -17.03 -1.82
N ALA A 133 -2.74 -17.41 -3.05
CA ALA A 133 -1.51 -18.15 -3.35
C ALA A 133 -0.26 -17.26 -3.13
N VAL A 134 -0.32 -15.98 -3.47
CA VAL A 134 0.78 -15.01 -3.26
C VAL A 134 1.05 -14.77 -1.78
N CYS A 135 -0.02 -14.79 -0.98
CA CYS A 135 -0.03 -14.51 0.46
C CYS A 135 0.05 -15.76 1.33
N SER A 136 0.64 -16.86 0.84
CA SER A 136 0.69 -18.13 1.57
C SER A 136 1.66 -18.01 2.74
N THR A 137 1.14 -17.74 3.93
CA THR A 137 1.94 -17.54 5.14
C THR A 137 1.35 -18.33 6.30
N GLU A 138 2.22 -18.73 7.22
CA GLU A 138 2.03 -19.79 8.21
C GLU A 138 0.66 -19.81 8.89
N ASP A 139 0.07 -21.01 8.93
CA ASP A 139 -1.16 -21.29 9.63
C ASP A 139 -0.95 -21.06 11.14
N PRO A 140 -1.61 -20.08 11.78
CA PRO A 140 -1.38 -19.75 13.19
C PRO A 140 -1.77 -20.88 14.17
N LYS A 141 -2.38 -21.96 13.67
CA LYS A 141 -2.77 -23.14 14.46
C LYS A 141 -2.00 -24.41 14.12
N GLY A 142 -1.04 -24.37 13.19
CA GLY A 142 -0.24 -25.54 12.81
C GLY A 142 -1.06 -26.74 12.33
N THR A 143 -2.30 -26.52 11.88
CA THR A 143 -3.24 -27.59 11.51
C THR A 143 -2.87 -28.20 10.16
N PHE A 144 -2.22 -27.41 9.31
CA PHE A 144 -1.59 -27.85 8.08
C PHE A 144 -0.06 -27.88 8.29
N SER A 145 0.49 -29.06 8.56
CA SER A 145 1.92 -29.33 8.75
C SER A 145 2.72 -29.18 7.45
N VAL A 146 2.66 -28.01 6.84
CA VAL A 146 3.22 -27.74 5.53
C VAL A 146 4.60 -27.12 5.71
N SER A 147 5.64 -27.77 5.19
CA SER A 147 7.02 -27.30 5.31
C SER A 147 7.19 -25.88 4.75
N ALA A 148 8.05 -25.06 5.36
CA ALA A 148 8.36 -23.70 4.90
C ALA A 148 8.66 -23.63 3.38
N ASN A 149 9.36 -24.61 2.84
CA ASN A 149 9.67 -24.72 1.40
C ASN A 149 8.42 -24.79 0.52
N TYR A 150 7.37 -25.50 0.96
CA TYR A 150 6.13 -25.60 0.18
C TYR A 150 5.38 -24.26 0.14
N ASN A 151 5.39 -23.47 1.22
CA ASN A 151 4.75 -22.15 1.21
C ASN A 151 5.45 -21.20 0.24
N ILE A 152 6.79 -21.26 0.18
CA ILE A 152 7.59 -20.53 -0.80
C ILE A 152 7.23 -20.96 -2.22
N ASP A 153 7.13 -22.27 -2.48
CA ASP A 153 6.76 -22.80 -3.81
C ASP A 153 5.35 -22.36 -4.22
N VAL A 154 4.38 -22.36 -3.30
CA VAL A 154 3.02 -21.85 -3.55
C VAL A 154 3.04 -20.35 -3.85
N SER A 155 3.77 -19.55 -3.06
CA SER A 155 3.89 -18.11 -3.29
C SER A 155 4.57 -17.80 -4.62
N ARG A 156 5.64 -18.52 -4.96
CA ARG A 156 6.32 -18.42 -6.25
C ARG A 156 5.33 -18.74 -7.38
N ALA A 157 4.70 -19.91 -7.35
CA ALA A 157 3.69 -20.29 -8.35
C ALA A 157 2.56 -19.26 -8.45
N GLY A 158 2.11 -18.73 -7.31
CA GLY A 158 1.07 -17.72 -7.22
C GLY A 158 1.45 -16.39 -7.86
N LEU A 159 2.70 -15.95 -7.70
CA LEU A 159 3.24 -14.74 -8.32
C LEU A 159 3.26 -14.86 -9.84
N ILE A 160 3.76 -15.99 -10.36
CA ILE A 160 3.79 -16.27 -11.81
C ILE A 160 2.38 -16.30 -12.38
N PHE A 161 1.48 -17.02 -11.70
CA PHE A 161 0.09 -17.13 -12.10
C PHE A 161 -0.60 -15.75 -12.12
N LEU A 162 -0.40 -14.94 -11.08
CA LEU A 162 -0.95 -13.60 -10.99
C LEU A 162 -0.42 -12.69 -12.11
N LEU A 163 0.89 -12.64 -12.34
CA LEU A 163 1.47 -11.84 -13.41
C LEU A 163 0.99 -12.30 -14.79
N GLY A 164 0.88 -13.61 -15.03
CA GLY A 164 0.35 -14.16 -16.27
C GLY A 164 -1.09 -13.74 -16.55
N LEU A 165 -1.95 -13.75 -15.53
CA LEU A 165 -3.34 -13.31 -15.67
C LEU A 165 -3.44 -11.82 -16.00
N GLU A 166 -2.61 -10.99 -15.37
CA GLU A 166 -2.55 -9.56 -15.68
C GLU A 166 -1.98 -9.31 -17.08
N ALA A 167 -1.03 -10.13 -17.54
CA ALA A 167 -0.39 -10.04 -18.85
C ALA A 167 -1.36 -10.37 -20.01
N ILE A 168 -2.13 -11.47 -19.91
CA ILE A 168 -3.10 -11.87 -20.95
C ILE A 168 -4.11 -10.76 -21.23
N SER A 169 -4.42 -9.97 -20.21
CA SER A 169 -5.62 -9.15 -20.27
C SER A 169 -5.37 -7.73 -20.76
N ALA A 170 -4.13 -7.41 -21.17
CA ALA A 170 -3.65 -6.13 -21.71
C ALA A 170 -3.90 -4.87 -20.83
N ALA A 171 -4.61 -5.03 -19.71
CA ALA A 171 -4.88 -4.10 -18.64
C ALA A 171 -5.16 -4.94 -17.37
N PRO A 172 -4.98 -4.39 -16.15
CA PRO A 172 -5.26 -5.13 -14.94
C PRO A 172 -6.75 -5.47 -14.88
N CYS A 173 -7.09 -6.72 -15.18
CA CYS A 173 -8.44 -7.16 -15.53
C CYS A 173 -9.10 -7.97 -14.43
N LEU A 174 -8.31 -8.42 -13.44
CA LEU A 174 -8.88 -9.06 -12.29
C LEU A 174 -9.71 -7.97 -11.63
N HIS A 175 -11.04 -8.14 -11.69
CA HIS A 175 -12.04 -7.31 -11.02
C HIS A 175 -11.75 -7.11 -9.52
N THR A 176 -10.79 -7.84 -8.98
CA THR A 176 -10.15 -7.59 -7.70
C THR A 176 -9.68 -6.12 -7.60
N PRO A 177 -10.18 -5.36 -6.62
CA PRO A 177 -9.78 -3.97 -6.43
C PRO A 177 -8.26 -3.82 -6.21
N LEU A 178 -7.69 -2.71 -6.68
CA LEU A 178 -6.25 -2.43 -6.58
C LEU A 178 -5.71 -2.52 -5.14
N VAL A 179 -6.49 -2.08 -4.16
CA VAL A 179 -6.15 -2.15 -2.73
C VAL A 179 -5.85 -3.58 -2.26
N TRP A 180 -6.60 -4.57 -2.74
CA TRP A 180 -6.39 -5.98 -2.42
C TRP A 180 -5.11 -6.51 -3.07
N LYS A 181 -4.82 -6.10 -4.31
CA LYS A 181 -3.59 -6.47 -5.01
C LYS A 181 -2.34 -5.91 -4.31
N MET A 182 -2.39 -4.63 -3.93
CA MET A 182 -1.31 -4.00 -3.15
C MET A 182 -1.13 -4.67 -1.79
N HIS A 183 -2.22 -4.93 -1.08
CA HIS A 183 -2.16 -5.63 0.20
C HIS A 183 -1.55 -7.02 0.07
N ALA A 184 -1.89 -7.76 -0.99
CA ALA A 184 -1.33 -9.08 -1.23
C ALA A 184 0.20 -9.07 -1.41
N LEU A 185 0.72 -8.10 -2.16
CA LEU A 185 2.17 -7.91 -2.28
C LEU A 185 2.81 -7.58 -0.92
N SER A 186 2.20 -6.69 -0.14
CA SER A 186 2.71 -6.35 1.19
C SER A 186 2.74 -7.54 2.14
N VAL A 187 1.72 -8.40 2.11
CA VAL A 187 1.64 -9.59 2.96
C VAL A 187 2.69 -10.62 2.57
N SER A 188 2.88 -10.81 1.26
CA SER A 188 3.89 -11.72 0.72
C SER A 188 5.30 -11.31 1.17
N ILE A 189 5.66 -10.03 0.97
CA ILE A 189 6.98 -9.50 1.33
C ILE A 189 7.20 -9.52 2.85
N ARG A 190 6.19 -9.16 3.64
CA ARG A 190 6.29 -9.16 5.11
C ARG A 190 6.60 -10.54 5.68
N SER A 191 6.06 -11.59 5.05
CA SER A 191 6.11 -12.94 5.61
C SER A 191 7.23 -13.80 5.01
N SER A 192 7.80 -13.43 3.87
CA SER A 192 8.94 -14.15 3.29
C SER A 192 9.85 -13.19 2.53
N MET A 193 10.94 -12.79 3.18
CA MET A 193 12.03 -12.07 2.50
C MET A 193 12.78 -12.95 1.51
N ASP A 194 12.71 -14.28 1.65
CA ASP A 194 13.38 -15.23 0.76
C ASP A 194 12.87 -15.08 -0.69
N LEU A 195 11.60 -14.69 -0.87
CA LEU A 195 11.04 -14.37 -2.19
C LEU A 195 11.70 -13.14 -2.84
N LEU A 196 12.21 -12.19 -2.05
CA LEU A 196 12.94 -11.04 -2.59
C LEU A 196 14.44 -11.31 -2.76
N GLN A 197 14.97 -12.38 -2.16
CA GLN A 197 16.35 -12.82 -2.39
C GLN A 197 16.49 -13.60 -3.70
N GLU A 198 15.42 -14.23 -4.16
CA GLU A 198 15.38 -14.90 -5.46
C GLU A 198 15.12 -13.89 -6.59
N ASP A 199 16.06 -13.77 -7.52
CA ASP A 199 16.01 -12.82 -8.64
C ASP A 199 14.68 -12.89 -9.43
N ARG A 200 14.21 -14.10 -9.75
CA ARG A 200 12.96 -14.31 -10.52
C ARG A 200 11.74 -13.75 -9.81
N SER A 201 11.59 -14.09 -8.53
CA SER A 201 10.47 -13.64 -7.72
C SER A 201 10.51 -12.12 -7.53
N LYS A 202 11.71 -11.56 -7.31
CA LYS A 202 11.95 -10.12 -7.24
C LYS A 202 11.57 -9.39 -8.54
N ASP A 203 11.92 -9.94 -9.70
CA ASP A 203 11.54 -9.39 -11.01
C ASP A 203 10.01 -9.38 -11.19
N ILE A 204 9.33 -10.45 -10.78
CA ILE A 204 7.85 -10.50 -10.82
C ILE A 204 7.23 -9.44 -9.90
N PHE A 205 7.76 -9.27 -8.68
CA PHE A 205 7.31 -8.19 -7.79
C PHE A 205 7.46 -6.83 -8.46
N HIS A 206 8.62 -6.56 -9.05
CA HIS A 206 8.86 -5.31 -9.77
C HIS A 206 7.83 -5.08 -10.88
N ALA A 207 7.56 -6.09 -11.72
CA ALA A 207 6.59 -5.96 -12.81
C ALA A 207 5.15 -5.78 -12.31
N LEU A 208 4.76 -6.48 -11.24
CA LEU A 208 3.44 -6.29 -10.62
C LEU A 208 3.31 -4.89 -10.01
N GLN A 209 4.35 -4.39 -9.34
CA GLN A 209 4.39 -3.02 -8.82
C GLN A 209 4.24 -1.99 -9.95
N GLU A 210 4.95 -2.15 -11.08
CA GLU A 210 4.81 -1.29 -12.26
C GLU A 210 3.39 -1.31 -12.82
N LEU A 211 2.82 -2.50 -13.03
CA LEU A 211 1.46 -2.70 -13.52
C LEU A 211 0.43 -2.01 -12.64
N TYR A 212 0.56 -2.17 -11.32
CA TYR A 212 -0.35 -1.60 -10.34
C TYR A 212 -0.16 -0.09 -10.20
N GLY A 213 1.06 0.42 -10.30
CA GLY A 213 1.34 1.86 -10.40
C GLY A 213 0.69 2.49 -11.64
N GLN A 214 0.82 1.86 -12.80
CA GLN A 214 0.15 2.32 -14.04
C GLN A 214 -1.39 2.26 -13.94
N HIS A 215 -1.94 1.29 -13.21
CA HIS A 215 -3.37 1.25 -12.92
C HIS A 215 -3.79 2.43 -12.04
N MET A 216 -3.03 2.67 -10.97
CA MET A 216 -3.27 3.77 -10.04
C MET A 216 -3.24 5.13 -10.75
N ASN A 217 -2.28 5.35 -11.64
CA ASN A 217 -2.15 6.59 -12.42
C ASN A 217 -3.39 6.82 -13.29
N ARG A 218 -3.86 5.79 -14.01
CA ARG A 218 -5.09 5.87 -14.81
C ARG A 218 -6.33 6.18 -13.96
N LEU A 219 -6.43 5.62 -12.76
CA LEU A 219 -7.51 5.94 -11.83
C LEU A 219 -7.45 7.40 -11.37
N CYS A 220 -6.25 7.89 -11.05
CA CYS A 220 -6.03 9.30 -10.68
C CYS A 220 -6.38 10.25 -11.83
N GLU A 221 -5.95 9.97 -13.05
CA GLU A 221 -6.30 10.77 -14.23
C GLU A 221 -7.80 10.80 -14.48
N LYS A 222 -8.47 9.64 -14.41
CA LYS A 222 -9.92 9.55 -14.62
C LYS A 222 -10.68 10.38 -13.58
N TYR A 223 -10.22 10.36 -12.33
CA TYR A 223 -10.77 11.18 -11.26
C TYR A 223 -10.55 12.68 -11.49
N ASN A 224 -9.34 13.07 -11.85
CA ASN A 224 -9.03 14.49 -12.10
C ASN A 224 -9.85 15.03 -13.28
N ARG A 225 -10.03 14.24 -14.35
CA ARG A 225 -10.90 14.61 -15.49
C ARG A 225 -12.36 14.74 -15.07
N SER A 226 -12.87 13.85 -14.22
CA SER A 226 -14.27 13.92 -13.78
C SER A 226 -14.53 15.13 -12.89
N GLN A 227 -13.57 15.52 -12.04
CA GLN A 227 -13.66 16.76 -11.27
C GLN A 227 -13.64 18.01 -12.15
N TYR A 228 -12.77 18.06 -13.17
CA TYR A 228 -12.71 19.18 -14.12
C TYR A 228 -14.06 19.38 -14.83
N ILE A 229 -14.65 18.30 -15.34
CA ILE A 229 -15.96 18.33 -16.02
C ILE A 229 -17.09 18.79 -15.07
N LYS A 230 -17.03 18.43 -13.78
CA LYS A 230 -18.00 18.90 -12.77
C LYS A 230 -17.85 20.39 -12.46
N LYS A 231 -16.63 20.94 -12.46
CA LYS A 231 -16.39 22.38 -12.32
C LYS A 231 -16.97 23.19 -13.48
N ASP A 232 -16.97 22.64 -14.70
CA ASP A 232 -17.56 23.29 -15.88
C ASP A 232 -19.09 23.13 -15.98
N LYS A 233 -19.68 22.11 -15.34
CA LYS A 233 -21.13 21.84 -15.35
C LYS A 233 -21.80 22.13 -14.01
N CYS A 234 -21.66 23.35 -13.50
CA CYS A 234 -22.47 23.83 -12.38
C CYS A 234 -23.88 24.31 -12.84
N VAL A 235 -24.62 23.48 -13.59
CA VAL A 235 -26.09 23.53 -13.74
C VAL A 235 -26.59 22.12 -14.07
N GLY A 236 -26.91 21.31 -13.06
CA GLY A 236 -27.54 20.01 -13.26
C GLY A 236 -27.35 19.06 -12.08
N THR A 237 -28.47 18.71 -11.44
CA THR A 237 -28.58 17.79 -10.29
C THR A 237 -27.96 16.43 -10.57
N ALA A 238 -26.82 16.14 -9.93
CA ALA A 238 -26.26 14.80 -9.87
C ALA A 238 -26.99 13.97 -8.80
N THR A 239 -27.23 12.68 -9.07
CA THR A 239 -27.90 11.75 -8.16
C THR A 239 -26.99 11.33 -6.99
N LEU A 240 -27.58 11.19 -5.80
CA LEU A 240 -26.94 10.89 -4.50
C LEU A 240 -25.94 9.71 -4.50
N ASP A 241 -26.12 8.70 -5.35
CA ASP A 241 -25.24 7.52 -5.42
C ASP A 241 -23.94 7.79 -6.20
N GLU A 242 -23.93 8.75 -7.13
CA GLU A 242 -22.70 9.19 -7.81
C GLU A 242 -21.87 10.14 -6.93
N GLU A 243 -22.49 10.87 -6.01
CA GLU A 243 -21.80 11.74 -5.05
C GLU A 243 -21.00 10.95 -3.99
N LYS A 244 -21.52 9.81 -3.50
CA LYS A 244 -20.79 8.97 -2.54
C LYS A 244 -19.56 8.27 -3.13
N GLN A 245 -19.56 7.98 -4.44
CA GLN A 245 -18.45 7.31 -5.11
C GLN A 245 -17.32 8.26 -5.52
N ILE A 246 -17.60 9.57 -5.64
CA ILE A 246 -16.68 10.59 -6.15
C ILE A 246 -16.04 11.41 -5.01
N ASN A 247 -16.55 11.32 -3.79
CA ASN A 247 -16.09 12.15 -2.66
C ASN A 247 -14.86 11.63 -1.89
N SER A 248 -14.36 10.41 -2.11
CA SER A 248 -13.04 10.08 -1.54
C SER A 248 -11.95 10.38 -2.54
N LEU A 249 -11.05 11.26 -2.14
CA LEU A 249 -9.75 11.40 -2.75
C LEU A 249 -8.97 10.07 -2.74
N ASP A 250 -9.33 9.15 -1.83
CA ASP A 250 -8.68 7.87 -1.56
C ASP A 250 -9.31 6.69 -2.32
N PHE A 251 -8.57 6.10 -3.26
CA PHE A 251 -8.97 4.84 -3.92
C PHE A 251 -8.37 3.61 -3.24
N LEU A 252 -7.24 3.78 -2.54
CA LEU A 252 -6.55 2.75 -1.78
C LEU A 252 -7.04 2.74 -0.34
N ARG A 253 -8.34 2.49 -0.16
CA ARG A 253 -8.98 2.50 1.15
C ARG A 253 -8.68 1.21 1.94
N PHE A 254 -7.49 1.08 2.51
CA PHE A 254 -7.05 -0.13 3.19
C PHE A 254 -7.81 -0.41 4.49
N GLN A 255 -8.10 0.59 5.31
CA GLN A 255 -8.88 0.41 6.54
C GLN A 255 -10.32 -0.02 6.24
N GLU A 256 -10.93 0.61 5.24
CA GLU A 256 -12.32 0.32 4.88
C GLU A 256 -12.47 -1.00 4.12
N LYS A 257 -11.59 -1.28 3.15
CA LYS A 257 -11.76 -2.42 2.23
C LYS A 257 -11.00 -3.67 2.63
N ILE A 258 -10.00 -3.57 3.51
CA ILE A 258 -9.25 -4.72 4.01
C ILE A 258 -9.62 -5.00 5.47
N HIS A 259 -9.27 -4.09 6.40
CA HIS A 259 -9.53 -4.30 7.82
C HIS A 259 -9.38 -3.02 8.64
N GLY A 260 -10.26 -2.78 9.61
CA GLY A 260 -10.24 -1.54 10.41
C GLY A 260 -8.93 -1.27 11.16
N SER A 261 -8.19 -2.32 11.55
CA SER A 261 -6.88 -2.22 12.21
C SER A 261 -5.67 -2.18 11.25
N TYR A 262 -5.87 -1.78 9.99
CA TYR A 262 -4.81 -1.81 8.98
C TYR A 262 -3.56 -1.00 9.36
N THR A 263 -3.68 0.02 10.20
CA THR A 263 -2.53 0.80 10.72
C THR A 263 -1.52 -0.10 11.44
N THR A 264 -1.97 -1.05 12.26
CA THR A 264 -1.11 -2.00 12.96
C THR A 264 -0.41 -2.96 11.99
N PHE A 265 -1.10 -3.35 10.91
CA PHE A 265 -0.44 -4.13 9.85
C PHE A 265 0.70 -3.34 9.21
N VAL A 266 0.47 -2.06 8.88
CA VAL A 266 1.50 -1.20 8.26
C VAL A 266 2.68 -0.95 9.20
N GLU A 267 2.43 -0.75 10.50
CA GLU A 267 3.49 -0.67 11.51
C GLU A 267 4.34 -1.95 11.51
N SER A 268 3.71 -3.13 11.55
CA SER A 268 4.43 -4.42 11.51
C SER A 268 5.20 -4.64 10.20
N LEU A 269 4.70 -4.12 9.07
CA LEU A 269 5.38 -4.19 7.78
C LEU A 269 6.64 -3.32 7.78
N VAL A 270 6.56 -2.12 8.36
CA VAL A 270 7.70 -1.21 8.49
C VAL A 270 8.74 -1.77 9.47
N GLU A 271 8.32 -2.39 10.56
CA GLU A 271 9.23 -3.10 11.47
C GLU A 271 9.99 -4.21 10.74
N GLN A 272 9.31 -5.01 9.93
CA GLN A 272 9.97 -6.01 9.08
C GLN A 272 10.91 -5.37 8.06
N PHE A 273 10.49 -4.28 7.40
CA PHE A 273 11.35 -3.54 6.49
C PHE A 273 12.64 -3.07 7.18
N ALA A 274 12.53 -2.52 8.39
CA ALA A 274 13.68 -2.08 9.16
C ALA A 274 14.57 -3.24 9.61
N ALA A 275 13.99 -4.40 9.94
CA ALA A 275 14.71 -5.54 10.48
C ALA A 275 15.49 -6.33 9.41
N VAL A 276 14.90 -6.55 8.24
CA VAL A 276 15.40 -7.58 7.30
C VAL A 276 15.56 -7.11 5.85
N SER A 277 15.16 -5.88 5.48
CA SER A 277 15.23 -5.45 4.07
C SER A 277 16.64 -5.10 3.58
N TYR A 278 17.53 -4.68 4.49
CA TYR A 278 18.84 -4.08 4.15
C TYR A 278 18.75 -2.96 3.08
N GLY A 279 17.61 -2.26 3.00
CA GLY A 279 17.38 -1.22 1.98
C GLY A 279 17.01 -1.76 0.60
N ASP A 280 16.47 -2.98 0.50
CA ASP A 280 15.97 -3.53 -0.76
C ASP A 280 14.95 -2.60 -1.42
N ALA A 281 15.21 -2.25 -2.68
CA ALA A 281 14.41 -1.27 -3.41
C ALA A 281 12.96 -1.75 -3.63
N ILE A 282 12.72 -3.04 -3.88
CA ILE A 282 11.37 -3.57 -4.14
C ILE A 282 10.54 -3.54 -2.86
N PHE A 283 11.14 -3.89 -1.72
CA PHE A 283 10.48 -3.73 -0.43
C PHE A 283 10.26 -2.25 -0.11
N GLY A 284 11.27 -1.39 -0.31
CA GLY A 284 11.14 0.05 -0.10
C GLY A 284 10.01 0.68 -0.90
N ARG A 285 9.84 0.27 -2.17
CA ARG A 285 8.71 0.67 -3.03
C ARG A 285 7.36 0.23 -2.47
N GLN A 286 7.29 -0.99 -1.94
CA GLN A 286 6.06 -1.51 -1.33
C GLN A 286 5.71 -0.78 -0.03
N VAL A 287 6.68 -0.34 0.77
CA VAL A 287 6.43 0.47 1.96
C VAL A 287 6.04 1.89 1.58
N ALA A 288 6.69 2.46 0.56
CA ALA A 288 6.44 3.82 0.09
C ALA A 288 4.99 4.05 -0.36
N ILE A 289 4.30 3.03 -0.92
CA ILE A 289 2.91 3.17 -1.39
C ILE A 289 1.96 3.67 -0.29
N TYR A 290 2.25 3.35 0.97
CA TYR A 290 1.45 3.79 2.11
C TYR A 290 1.60 5.28 2.44
N LEU A 291 2.47 6.00 1.73
CA LEU A 291 2.60 7.47 1.81
C LEU A 291 1.93 8.19 0.64
N HIS A 292 1.40 7.46 -0.35
CA HIS A 292 0.73 8.04 -1.53
C HIS A 292 -0.55 8.79 -1.13
N ARG A 293 -0.89 9.92 -1.78
CA ARG A 293 -2.05 10.78 -1.43
C ARG A 293 -3.43 10.16 -1.71
N ARG A 294 -3.48 8.88 -2.06
CA ARG A 294 -4.72 8.13 -2.34
C ARG A 294 -4.99 7.07 -1.28
N VAL A 295 -4.17 7.03 -0.24
CA VAL A 295 -4.25 6.18 0.95
C VAL A 295 -4.83 6.99 2.09
N GLU A 296 -5.64 6.37 2.96
CA GLU A 296 -6.30 7.08 4.05
C GLU A 296 -5.30 7.80 4.97
N PRO A 297 -5.59 9.03 5.44
CA PRO A 297 -4.68 9.80 6.30
C PRO A 297 -4.19 9.05 7.53
N THR A 298 -5.06 8.26 8.17
CA THR A 298 -4.72 7.42 9.33
C THR A 298 -3.63 6.40 9.01
N VAL A 299 -3.69 5.77 7.84
CA VAL A 299 -2.69 4.79 7.38
C VAL A 299 -1.38 5.49 7.00
N ARG A 300 -1.45 6.64 6.31
CA ARG A 300 -0.26 7.43 5.95
C ARG A 300 0.47 7.94 7.20
N LEU A 301 -0.27 8.40 8.20
CA LEU A 301 0.27 8.82 9.48
C LEU A 301 0.96 7.67 10.22
N ALA A 302 0.33 6.49 10.29
CA ALA A 302 0.92 5.30 10.90
C ALA A 302 2.21 4.88 10.18
N ALA A 303 2.20 4.83 8.85
CA ALA A 303 3.37 4.52 8.03
C ALA A 303 4.52 5.49 8.32
N TRP A 304 4.26 6.80 8.26
CA TRP A 304 5.27 7.83 8.51
C TRP A 304 5.87 7.72 9.91
N ASN A 305 5.01 7.57 10.94
CA ASN A 305 5.46 7.46 12.31
C ASN A 305 6.29 6.20 12.55
N ALA A 306 5.87 5.05 12.01
CA ALA A 306 6.64 3.81 12.09
C ALA A 306 8.03 3.97 11.44
N LEU A 307 8.07 4.54 10.22
CA LEU A 307 9.32 4.76 9.48
C LEU A 307 10.26 5.72 10.22
N SER A 308 9.70 6.80 10.79
CA SER A 308 10.47 7.79 11.56
C SER A 308 10.97 7.21 12.87
N ASN A 309 10.18 6.41 13.57
CA ASN A 309 10.55 5.80 14.85
C ASN A 309 11.59 4.69 14.67
N ALA A 310 11.52 3.95 13.56
CA ALA A 310 12.51 2.95 13.19
C ALA A 310 13.78 3.54 12.54
N TYR A 311 13.84 4.85 12.32
CA TYR A 311 14.97 5.55 11.67
C TYR A 311 15.31 5.07 10.25
N VAL A 312 14.31 4.60 9.50
CA VAL A 312 14.48 4.01 8.15
C VAL A 312 13.89 4.86 7.03
N LEU A 313 13.49 6.11 7.30
CA LEU A 313 13.07 7.05 6.26
C LEU A 313 14.14 7.23 5.17
N GLU A 314 15.42 7.09 5.51
CA GLU A 314 16.54 7.17 4.56
C GLU A 314 16.70 5.95 3.63
N LEU A 315 16.01 4.84 3.93
CA LEU A 315 16.08 3.60 3.13
C LEU A 315 14.97 3.52 2.08
N LEU A 316 14.01 4.46 2.11
CA LEU A 316 12.99 4.53 1.08
C LEU A 316 13.61 4.93 -0.28
N PRO A 317 13.04 4.44 -1.39
CA PRO A 317 13.57 4.74 -2.72
C PRO A 317 13.42 6.23 -3.06
N PRO A 318 14.15 6.72 -4.08
CA PRO A 318 13.87 8.01 -4.71
C PRO A 318 12.44 8.08 -5.24
N LEU A 319 11.90 9.30 -5.29
CA LEU A 319 10.49 9.53 -5.61
C LEU A 319 10.10 9.01 -7.01
N ASP A 320 10.99 9.14 -8.00
CA ASP A 320 10.81 8.63 -9.37
C ASP A 320 10.87 7.10 -9.47
N LYS A 321 11.32 6.42 -8.41
CA LYS A 321 11.35 4.96 -8.30
C LYS A 321 10.20 4.41 -7.49
N CYS A 322 9.35 5.26 -6.89
CA CYS A 322 8.16 4.80 -6.19
C CYS A 322 7.13 4.17 -7.14
N ILE A 323 6.13 3.50 -6.56
CA ILE A 323 5.05 2.88 -7.35
C ILE A 323 4.09 3.98 -7.81
N GLY A 324 3.85 4.07 -9.13
CA GLY A 324 2.97 5.09 -9.72
C GLY A 324 3.69 6.41 -10.00
N ASP A 325 2.93 7.43 -10.38
CA ASP A 325 3.48 8.75 -10.71
C ASP A 325 3.87 9.53 -9.46
N THR A 326 4.95 10.29 -9.56
CA THR A 326 5.47 11.18 -8.52
C THR A 326 4.41 12.15 -8.01
N GLN A 327 3.57 12.67 -8.90
CA GLN A 327 2.49 13.59 -8.55
C GLN A 327 1.46 12.94 -7.62
N GLY A 328 1.31 11.61 -7.66
CA GLY A 328 0.41 10.90 -6.76
C GLY A 328 0.82 10.96 -5.28
N TYR A 329 2.09 11.25 -5.00
CA TYR A 329 2.62 11.45 -3.65
C TYR A 329 2.64 12.92 -3.23
N LEU A 330 2.74 13.82 -4.21
CA LEU A 330 2.88 15.26 -3.97
C LEU A 330 1.53 15.98 -3.99
N GLU A 331 0.59 15.53 -4.82
CA GLU A 331 -0.67 16.22 -5.06
C GLU A 331 -1.90 15.36 -4.72
N PRO A 332 -2.94 15.95 -4.10
CA PRO A 332 -2.96 17.32 -3.56
C PRO A 332 -2.03 17.45 -2.35
N LEU A 333 -1.73 18.69 -1.96
CA LEU A 333 -1.01 18.98 -0.72
C LEU A 333 -1.64 18.28 0.50
N GLU A 334 -0.80 17.96 1.49
CA GLU A 334 -1.25 17.42 2.76
C GLU A 334 -2.13 18.42 3.52
N ASP A 335 -3.28 17.94 3.95
CA ASP A 335 -4.31 18.67 4.67
C ASP A 335 -4.57 18.10 6.07
N ASP A 336 -4.05 16.91 6.41
CA ASP A 336 -4.11 16.38 7.77
C ASP A 336 -3.02 17.01 8.66
N GLU A 337 -3.45 17.83 9.61
CA GLU A 337 -2.57 18.53 10.57
C GLU A 337 -1.61 17.59 11.30
N ARG A 338 -2.03 16.36 11.64
CA ARG A 338 -1.21 15.40 12.39
C ARG A 338 -0.06 14.88 11.55
N ILE A 339 -0.26 14.73 10.23
CA ILE A 339 0.79 14.31 9.31
C ILE A 339 1.79 15.46 9.11
N LEU A 340 1.30 16.69 8.93
CA LEU A 340 2.16 17.88 8.83
C LEU A 340 3.04 18.07 10.07
N GLU A 341 2.46 17.90 11.26
CA GLU A 341 3.21 17.91 12.52
C GLU A 341 4.25 16.79 12.57
N SER A 342 3.92 15.60 12.08
CA SER A 342 4.83 14.46 12.03
C SER A 342 5.99 14.70 11.05
N TYR A 343 5.74 15.32 9.90
CA TYR A 343 6.78 15.74 8.95
C TYR A 343 7.74 16.76 9.60
N ALA A 344 7.20 17.78 10.27
CA ALA A 344 8.01 18.77 10.96
C ALA A 344 8.78 18.18 12.15
N LYS A 345 8.21 17.21 12.86
CA LYS A 345 8.90 16.49 13.94
C LYS A 345 10.10 15.71 13.39
N SER A 346 9.93 14.94 12.32
CA SER A 346 11.02 14.20 11.66
C SER A 346 12.10 15.12 11.08
N TRP A 347 11.71 16.31 10.60
CA TRP A 347 12.64 17.34 10.16
C TRP A 347 13.49 17.88 11.31
N THR A 348 12.84 18.33 12.37
CA THR A 348 13.51 19.01 13.50
C THR A 348 14.35 18.07 14.37
N SER A 349 13.96 16.80 14.46
CA SER A 349 14.75 15.76 15.13
C SER A 349 16.04 15.41 14.39
N GLY A 350 16.14 15.69 13.09
CA GLY A 350 17.26 15.34 12.23
C GLY A 350 17.17 13.95 11.61
N VAL A 351 16.04 13.24 11.77
CA VAL A 351 15.81 11.92 11.14
C VAL A 351 15.80 12.05 9.60
N LEU A 352 15.40 13.22 9.07
CA LEU A 352 15.42 13.50 7.63
C LEU A 352 16.79 13.91 7.07
N ASP A 353 17.81 14.17 7.91
CA ASP A 353 19.11 14.67 7.44
C ASP A 353 19.75 13.71 6.44
N LYS A 354 19.76 12.41 6.79
CA LYS A 354 20.32 11.38 5.91
C LYS A 354 19.39 11.03 4.75
N ALA A 355 18.08 11.14 4.94
CA ALA A 355 17.11 10.96 3.86
C ALA A 355 17.32 11.98 2.74
N GLY A 356 17.64 13.23 3.07
CA GLY A 356 18.00 14.26 2.09
C GLY A 356 19.33 13.96 1.36
N GLN A 357 20.32 13.40 2.06
CA GLN A 357 21.61 13.03 1.45
C GLN A 357 21.53 11.83 0.51
N ARG A 358 20.59 10.91 0.76
CA ARG A 358 20.40 9.66 -0.01
C ARG A 358 19.32 9.75 -1.07
N ASP A 359 18.80 10.95 -1.35
CA ASP A 359 17.71 11.18 -2.29
C ASP A 359 16.46 10.33 -1.99
N SER A 360 16.17 10.11 -0.71
CA SER A 360 14.99 9.36 -0.31
C SER A 360 13.72 10.20 -0.53
N MET A 361 12.67 9.54 -1.05
CA MET A 361 11.36 10.16 -1.23
C MET A 361 10.80 10.79 0.05
N ALA A 362 11.21 10.33 1.24
CA ALA A 362 10.76 10.89 2.51
C ALA A 362 11.12 12.37 2.67
N PHE A 363 12.34 12.76 2.29
CA PHE A 363 12.77 14.15 2.38
C PHE A 363 12.01 15.01 1.38
N THR A 364 11.87 14.54 0.14
CA THR A 364 11.12 15.24 -0.92
C THR A 364 9.66 15.42 -0.53
N LEU A 365 9.02 14.39 0.01
CA LEU A 365 7.64 14.41 0.48
C LEU A 365 7.43 15.44 1.59
N ALA A 366 8.22 15.35 2.67
CA ALA A 366 8.11 16.29 3.79
C ALA A 366 8.38 17.74 3.36
N LYS A 367 9.43 17.97 2.54
CA LYS A 367 9.76 19.30 2.01
C LYS A 367 8.60 19.88 1.19
N HIS A 368 8.03 19.09 0.27
CA HIS A 368 6.95 19.54 -0.60
C HIS A 368 5.71 19.92 0.22
N HIS A 369 5.22 19.03 1.08
CA HIS A 369 4.00 19.24 1.84
C HIS A 369 4.14 20.34 2.89
N LEU A 370 5.28 20.41 3.61
CA LEU A 370 5.54 21.50 4.54
C LEU A 370 5.63 22.85 3.83
N SER A 371 6.34 22.92 2.69
CA SER A 371 6.40 24.16 1.90
C SER A 371 5.01 24.58 1.41
N GLY A 372 4.24 23.65 0.83
CA GLY A 372 2.90 23.94 0.33
C GLY A 372 1.97 24.43 1.44
N PHE A 373 1.98 23.75 2.60
CA PHE A 373 1.18 24.16 3.75
C PHE A 373 1.60 25.54 4.30
N VAL A 374 2.91 25.80 4.41
CA VAL A 374 3.41 27.07 4.96
C VAL A 374 3.17 28.24 4.01
N PHE A 375 3.33 28.07 2.69
CA PHE A 375 3.33 29.21 1.76
C PHE A 375 2.09 29.33 0.87
N GLN A 376 1.33 28.24 0.66
CA GLN A 376 0.22 28.21 -0.29
C GLN A 376 -1.15 28.06 0.38
N CYS A 377 -1.24 27.58 1.63
CA CYS A 377 -2.52 27.41 2.31
C CYS A 377 -3.08 28.75 2.82
N SER A 378 -4.27 29.13 2.33
CA SER A 378 -4.95 30.38 2.70
C SER A 378 -6.05 30.13 3.73
N THR A 379 -5.85 30.67 4.94
CA THR A 379 -6.82 30.95 6.03
C THR A 379 -7.16 29.88 7.08
N SER A 380 -7.29 28.59 6.77
CA SER A 380 -7.45 27.55 7.82
C SER A 380 -6.09 27.06 8.32
N GLY A 381 -5.87 27.02 9.64
CA GLY A 381 -4.63 26.47 10.22
C GLY A 381 -3.49 27.47 10.46
N LYS A 382 -3.76 28.78 10.51
CA LYS A 382 -2.71 29.81 10.81
C LYS A 382 -1.95 29.52 12.11
N THR A 383 -2.63 29.00 13.14
CA THR A 383 -1.98 28.58 14.39
C THR A 383 -0.95 27.47 14.16
N LEU A 384 -1.32 26.45 13.39
CA LEU A 384 -0.40 25.37 13.03
C LEU A 384 0.73 25.89 12.14
N GLN A 385 0.42 26.68 11.10
CA GLN A 385 1.42 27.31 10.24
C GLN A 385 2.48 28.07 11.08
N ASN A 386 2.04 28.92 12.01
CA ASN A 386 2.95 29.66 12.88
C ASN A 386 3.78 28.72 13.76
N LYS A 387 3.18 27.65 14.31
CA LYS A 387 3.88 26.63 15.09
C LYS A 387 4.96 25.94 14.26
N LEU A 388 4.65 25.51 13.03
CA LEU A 388 5.59 24.84 12.14
C LEU A 388 6.75 25.77 11.74
N VAL A 389 6.44 27.01 11.35
CA VAL A 389 7.46 28.02 11.01
C VAL A 389 8.41 28.27 12.18
N LYS A 390 7.87 28.53 13.38
CA LYS A 390 8.67 28.73 14.60
C LYS A 390 9.56 27.50 14.87
N SER A 391 9.05 26.28 14.67
CA SER A 391 9.80 25.04 14.89
C SER A 391 10.96 24.88 13.89
N LEU A 392 10.69 25.08 12.60
CA LEU A 392 11.69 24.99 11.53
C LEU A 392 12.80 26.03 11.69
N LEU A 393 12.44 27.29 12.01
CA LEU A 393 13.41 28.37 12.23
C LEU A 393 14.28 28.12 13.46
N ARG A 394 13.73 27.61 14.57
CA ARG A 394 14.54 27.22 15.74
C ARG A 394 15.53 26.11 15.38
N CYS A 395 15.12 25.14 14.58
CA CYS A 395 16.00 24.07 14.12
C CYS A 395 17.16 24.62 13.27
N TYR A 396 16.86 25.50 12.32
CA TYR A 396 17.87 26.22 11.53
C TYR A 396 18.83 27.05 12.38
N ALA A 397 18.32 27.76 13.39
CA ALA A 397 19.14 28.55 14.30
C ALA A 397 20.14 27.68 15.09
N GLN A 398 19.73 26.47 15.46
CA GLN A 398 20.54 25.55 16.27
C GLN A 398 21.51 24.70 15.44
N LYS A 399 21.17 24.37 14.19
CA LYS A 399 21.91 23.42 13.34
C LYS A 399 22.37 24.11 12.05
N ARG A 400 23.65 24.51 11.99
CA ARG A 400 24.19 25.22 10.80
C ARG A 400 24.07 24.43 9.50
N HIS A 401 24.18 23.11 9.55
CA HIS A 401 24.02 22.26 8.35
C HIS A 401 22.58 22.17 7.84
N HIS A 402 21.59 22.66 8.61
CA HIS A 402 20.19 22.75 8.18
C HIS A 402 19.89 24.00 7.34
N GLU A 403 20.86 24.88 7.13
CA GLU A 403 20.72 26.04 6.23
C GLU A 403 20.28 25.61 4.82
N ALA A 404 20.98 24.64 4.23
CA ALA A 404 20.65 24.12 2.91
C ALA A 404 19.25 23.51 2.86
N MET A 405 18.85 22.78 3.91
CA MET A 405 17.52 22.18 4.01
C MET A 405 16.43 23.25 4.07
N LEU A 406 16.57 24.27 4.94
CA LEU A 406 15.57 25.33 5.06
C LEU A 406 15.50 26.19 3.80
N LYS A 407 16.63 26.50 3.16
CA LYS A 407 16.67 27.16 1.84
C LYS A 407 15.88 26.37 0.80
N SER A 408 16.09 25.05 0.73
CA SER A 408 15.38 24.19 -0.21
C SER A 408 13.86 24.18 0.02
N LEU A 409 13.43 24.32 1.28
CA LEU A 409 12.01 24.43 1.63
C LEU A 409 11.43 25.78 1.18
N VAL A 410 12.13 26.89 1.43
CA VAL A 410 11.67 28.24 1.01
C VAL A 410 11.62 28.37 -0.51
N LEU A 411 12.57 27.75 -1.24
CA LEU A 411 12.65 27.80 -2.69
C LEU A 411 11.72 26.78 -3.40
N GLN A 412 11.07 25.90 -2.65
CA GLN A 412 10.28 24.82 -3.24
C GLN A 412 9.12 25.38 -4.10
N GLY A 413 9.14 25.05 -5.39
CA GLY A 413 8.12 25.51 -6.36
C GLY A 413 8.21 26.98 -6.75
N VAL A 414 9.28 27.70 -6.37
CA VAL A 414 9.53 29.06 -6.84
C VAL A 414 10.16 28.99 -8.23
N ALA A 415 9.56 29.65 -9.23
CA ALA A 415 10.10 29.72 -10.58
C ALA A 415 11.42 30.54 -10.62
N HIS A 416 12.25 30.33 -11.63
CA HIS A 416 13.51 31.09 -11.85
C HIS A 416 13.32 32.34 -12.74
N ASP A 417 12.13 32.92 -12.75
CA ASP A 417 11.77 34.07 -13.60
C ASP A 417 11.66 35.39 -12.80
N SER A 418 11.23 36.47 -13.44
CA SER A 418 11.04 37.77 -12.78
C SER A 418 9.99 37.74 -11.64
N GLN A 419 9.09 36.75 -11.61
CA GLN A 419 8.11 36.57 -10.53
C GLN A 419 8.71 35.87 -9.30
N SER A 420 9.91 35.30 -9.43
CA SER A 420 10.69 34.66 -8.35
C SER A 420 10.91 35.59 -7.17
N SER A 421 11.34 36.84 -7.43
CA SER A 421 11.63 37.81 -6.36
C SER A 421 10.36 38.14 -5.57
N THR A 422 9.25 38.40 -6.26
CA THR A 422 7.98 38.77 -5.61
C THR A 422 7.39 37.64 -4.77
N GLU A 423 7.52 36.39 -5.23
CA GLU A 423 7.06 35.24 -4.45
C GLU A 423 7.98 34.97 -3.25
N LEU A 424 9.30 35.12 -3.39
CA LEU A 424 10.22 35.03 -2.27
C LEU A 424 9.95 36.09 -1.21
N ASP A 425 9.73 37.34 -1.61
CA ASP A 425 9.39 38.43 -0.70
C ASP A 425 8.11 38.09 0.09
N ARG A 426 7.06 37.60 -0.60
CA ARG A 426 5.83 37.12 0.03
C ARG A 426 6.09 35.99 1.03
N ARG A 427 6.92 35.00 0.68
CA ARG A 427 7.25 33.90 1.59
C ARG A 427 8.00 34.39 2.83
N PHE A 428 8.92 35.34 2.68
CA PHE A 428 9.61 35.96 3.81
C PHE A 428 8.67 36.76 4.70
N GLU A 429 7.68 37.46 4.15
CA GLU A 429 6.65 38.12 4.96
C GLU A 429 5.84 37.10 5.77
N ILE A 430 5.46 35.95 5.19
CA ILE A 430 4.80 34.86 5.94
C ILE A 430 5.68 34.36 7.09
N LEU A 431 7.00 34.21 6.87
CA LEU A 431 7.93 33.80 7.93
C LEU A 431 8.04 34.85 9.03
N LYS A 432 8.08 36.14 8.68
CA LYS A 432 8.13 37.26 9.65
C LYS A 432 6.84 37.34 10.46
N GLU A 433 5.67 37.26 9.82
CA GLU A 433 4.37 37.26 10.50
C GLU A 433 4.23 36.17 11.56
N ALA A 434 4.82 34.99 11.29
CA ALA A 434 4.83 33.88 12.24
C ALA A 434 5.77 34.11 13.44
N CYS A 435 6.67 35.10 13.39
CA CYS A 435 7.68 35.35 14.41
C CYS A 435 7.31 36.52 15.33
N GLU A 436 6.86 36.21 16.55
CA GLU A 436 6.53 37.22 17.57
C GLU A 436 7.76 37.75 18.34
N ASN A 437 8.86 37.00 18.37
CA ASN A 437 10.05 37.31 19.17
C ASN A 437 11.21 37.79 18.28
N SER A 438 11.96 38.79 18.77
CA SER A 438 13.09 39.42 18.06
C SER A 438 14.18 38.44 17.62
N SER A 439 14.43 37.36 18.38
CA SER A 439 15.46 36.38 18.03
C SER A 439 15.17 35.59 16.76
N LEU A 440 13.91 35.19 16.53
CA LEU A 440 13.55 34.47 15.30
C LEU A 440 13.51 35.41 14.09
N LEU A 441 13.15 36.67 14.28
CA LEU A 441 13.21 37.68 13.23
C LEU A 441 14.65 37.88 12.70
N THR A 442 15.65 37.87 13.58
CA THR A 442 17.07 37.89 13.17
C THR A 442 17.45 36.69 12.32
N GLU A 443 16.92 35.50 12.65
CA GLU A 443 17.18 34.28 11.88
C GLU A 443 16.51 34.31 10.50
N VAL A 444 15.31 34.89 10.40
CA VAL A 444 14.65 35.14 9.11
C VAL A 444 15.48 36.11 8.25
N GLN A 445 15.98 37.20 8.83
CA GLN A 445 16.86 38.14 8.13
C GLN A 445 18.15 37.45 7.64
N ARG A 446 18.78 36.62 8.50
CA ARG A 446 19.97 35.85 8.11
C ARG A 446 19.68 34.92 6.92
N LEU A 447 18.53 34.23 6.95
CA LEU A 447 18.09 33.36 5.85
C LEU A 447 17.86 34.17 4.56
N GLN A 448 17.23 35.35 4.66
CA GLN A 448 17.01 36.25 3.52
C GLN A 448 18.33 36.67 2.87
N THR A 449 19.30 37.16 3.66
CA THR A 449 20.63 37.52 3.16
C THR A 449 21.36 36.34 2.52
N SER A 450 21.20 35.14 3.10
CA SER A 450 21.85 33.93 2.58
C SER A 450 21.32 33.43 1.23
N LEU A 451 20.15 33.94 0.81
CA LEU A 451 19.52 33.69 -0.49
C LEU A 451 19.74 34.83 -1.49
N GLY A 452 20.54 35.85 -1.12
CA GLY A 452 20.83 37.00 -1.96
C GLY A 452 19.71 38.02 -2.05
N GLN A 453 18.81 38.03 -1.05
CA GLN A 453 17.72 39.00 -0.91
C GLN A 453 18.01 40.07 0.14
#